data_AF-A0A958FPA9-F1
#
_entry.id   AF-A0A958FPA9-F1
#
_cell.length_a   1.000
_cell.length_b   1.000
_cell.length_c   1.000
_cell.angle_alpha   90.00
_cell.angle_beta   90.00
_cell.angle_gamma   90.00
#
_symmetry.space_group_name_H-M   'P 1'
#
loop_
_entity.id
_entity.type
_entity.pdbx_description
1 polymer ?
#
loop_
_entity_poly.entity_id
_entity_poly.type
_entity_poly.pdbx_seq_one_letter_code
_entity_poly.pdbx_strand_id
1 'polypeptide(L)' 'ITRLEMGKIICDMFGFNENGLLPTKMADIHLPAKRPQDLSFDIALAKQVLTTPLTDVSTGLRRAFSQS' A
#
# COMPACT_ATOMS: atom_id res chain seq x y z
N ILE A 1 -6.57 -0.02 -0.57
CA ILE A 1 -5.49 0.90 -0.14
C ILE A 1 -4.95 1.65 -1.35
N THR A 2 -4.77 2.96 -1.25
CA THR A 2 -4.19 3.82 -2.31
C THR A 2 -2.68 3.97 -2.13
N ARG A 3 -1.99 4.49 -3.16
CA ARG A 3 -0.55 4.79 -3.07
C ARG A 3 -0.24 5.83 -1.99
N LEU A 4 -1.10 6.84 -1.83
CA LEU A 4 -0.95 7.86 -0.82
C LEU A 4 -1.11 7.28 0.60
N GLU A 5 -2.13 6.44 0.82
CA GLU A 5 -2.32 5.74 2.09
C GLU A 5 -1.13 4.85 2.45
N MET A 6 -0.58 4.13 1.48
CA MET A 6 0.64 3.35 1.69
C MET A 6 1.84 4.24 2.08
N GLY A 7 2.00 5.40 1.43
CA GLY A 7 3.02 6.39 1.79
C GLY A 7 2.90 6.87 3.23
N LYS A 8 1.67 7.14 3.71
CA LYS A 8 1.42 7.54 5.10
C LYS A 8 1.80 6.45 6.10
N ILE A 9 1.46 5.19 5.80
CA ILE A 9 1.87 4.04 6.63
C ILE A 9 3.40 3.97 6.74
N ILE A 10 4.13 4.20 5.64
CA ILE A 10 5.58 4.22 5.64
C ILE A 10 6.11 5.39 6.48
N CYS A 11 5.56 6.59 6.34
CA CYS A 11 5.96 7.74 7.15
C CYS A 11 5.78 7.47 8.65
N ASP A 12 4.62 6.93 9.06
CA ASP A 12 4.36 6.53 10.45
C ASP A 12 5.36 5.46 10.94
N MET A 13 5.63 4.44 10.12
CA MET A 13 6.55 3.35 10.48
C MET A 13 7.98 3.80 10.73
N PHE A 14 8.49 4.75 9.94
CA PHE A 14 9.89 5.19 9.99
C PHE A 14 10.07 6.55 10.69
N GLY A 15 8.99 7.15 11.21
CA GLY A 15 9.04 8.48 11.82
C GLY A 15 9.34 9.61 10.84
N PHE A 16 9.02 9.44 9.55
CA PHE A 16 9.17 10.50 8.55
C PHE A 16 8.04 11.51 8.64
N ASN A 17 8.34 12.75 8.27
CA ASN A 17 7.34 13.81 8.24
C ASN A 17 6.36 13.60 7.07
N GLU A 18 5.08 13.41 7.38
CA GLU A 18 4.01 13.25 6.38
C GLU A 18 3.80 14.48 5.49
N ASN A 19 4.25 15.67 5.90
CA ASN A 19 4.10 16.90 5.10
C ASN A 19 4.84 16.82 3.76
N GLY A 20 5.78 15.88 3.59
CA GLY A 20 6.42 15.58 2.30
C GLY A 20 5.53 14.80 1.33
N LEU A 21 4.42 14.22 1.79
CA LEU A 21 3.48 13.48 0.95
C LEU A 21 2.46 14.43 0.32
N LEU A 22 2.69 14.75 -0.95
CA LEU A 22 1.77 15.58 -1.73
C LEU A 22 0.70 14.70 -2.39
N PRO A 23 -0.60 14.86 -2.04
CA PRO A 23 -1.67 14.16 -2.73
C PRO A 23 -1.81 14.69 -4.17
N THR A 24 -1.72 13.79 -5.15
CA THR A 24 -1.81 14.14 -6.57
C THR A 24 -2.85 13.27 -7.25
N LYS A 25 -3.62 13.82 -8.20
CA LYS A 25 -4.55 13.02 -9.00
C LYS A 25 -3.80 12.36 -10.14
N MET A 26 -4.22 11.16 -10.55
CA MET A 26 -3.61 10.45 -11.67
C MET A 26 -3.64 11.25 -12.99
N ALA A 27 -4.65 12.11 -13.17
CA ALA A 27 -4.77 12.98 -14.35
C ALA A 27 -3.68 14.06 -14.42
N ASP A 28 -3.08 14.43 -13.28
CA ASP A 28 -2.08 15.50 -13.20
C ASP A 28 -0.66 14.97 -13.47
N ILE A 29 -0.50 13.67 -13.71
CA ILE A 29 0.80 13.00 -13.86
C ILE A 29 0.93 12.44 -15.28
N HIS A 30 1.96 12.89 -16.00
CA HIS A 30 2.31 12.31 -17.30
C HIS A 30 3.05 10.99 -17.10
N LEU A 31 2.32 9.88 -17.19
CA LEU A 31 2.89 8.54 -17.15
C LEU A 31 2.89 7.92 -18.56
N PRO A 32 3.95 7.19 -18.95
CA PRO A 32 4.01 6.54 -20.27
C PRO A 32 2.97 5.42 -20.42
N ALA A 33 2.50 4.85 -19.31
CA ALA A 33 1.50 3.79 -19.29
C ALA A 33 0.26 4.21 -18.51
N LYS A 34 -0.92 3.89 -19.06
CA LYS A 34 -2.20 4.05 -18.36
C LYS A 34 -2.26 3.05 -17.20
N ARG A 35 -2.54 3.55 -16.00
CA ARG A 35 -2.75 2.73 -14.81
C ARG A 35 -4.24 2.68 -14.47
N PRO A 36 -4.82 1.50 -14.21
CA PRO A 36 -6.18 1.41 -13.70
C PRO A 36 -6.34 2.18 -12.39
N GLN A 37 -7.54 2.71 -12.17
CA GLN A 37 -7.87 3.42 -10.94
C GLN A 37 -7.97 2.47 -9.74
N ASP A 38 -8.46 1.26 -9.97
CA ASP A 38 -8.57 0.20 -8.97
C ASP A 38 -7.92 -1.10 -9.48
N LEU A 39 -7.17 -1.74 -8.59
CA LEU A 39 -6.50 -3.03 -8.77
C LEU A 39 -6.75 -3.96 -7.57
N SER A 40 -7.79 -3.67 -6.79
CA SER A 40 -8.17 -4.48 -5.63
C SER A 40 -8.71 -5.83 -6.08
N PHE A 41 -8.32 -6.88 -5.37
CA PHE A 41 -8.85 -8.22 -5.56
C PHE A 41 -9.75 -8.61 -4.40
N ASP A 42 -10.82 -9.34 -4.70
CA ASP A 42 -11.51 -10.12 -3.68
C ASP A 42 -10.64 -11.35 -3.35
N ILE A 43 -10.21 -11.42 -2.08
CA ILE A 43 -9.35 -12.48 -1.57
C ILE A 43 -10.11 -13.46 -0.66
N ALA A 44 -11.44 -13.48 -0.70
CA ALA A 44 -12.26 -14.37 0.13
C ALA A 44 -11.87 -15.84 -0.06
N LEU A 45 -11.79 -16.30 -1.32
CA LEU A 45 -11.39 -17.67 -1.62
C LEU A 45 -9.93 -17.95 -1.18
N ALA A 46 -9.02 -17.01 -1.44
CA ALA A 46 -7.62 -17.17 -1.05
C ALA A 46 -7.48 -17.34 0.47
N LYS A 47 -8.24 -16.59 1.28
CA LYS A 47 -8.27 -16.73 2.74
C LYS A 47 -8.81 -18.08 3.21
N GLN A 48 -9.67 -18.74 2.42
CA GLN A 48 -10.21 -20.07 2.75
C GLN A 48 -9.24 -21.19 2.38
N VAL A 49 -8.54 -21.06 1.25
CA VAL A 49 -7.70 -22.12 0.68
C VAL A 49 -6.27 -22.08 1.22
N LEU A 50 -5.70 -20.89 1.41
CA LEU A 50 -4.32 -20.75 1.84
C LEU A 50 -4.18 -21.00 3.34
N THR A 51 -3.21 -21.80 3.71
CA THR A 51 -2.82 -22.01 5.12
C THR A 51 -1.99 -20.84 5.67
N THR A 52 -1.36 -20.07 4.80
CA THR A 52 -0.61 -18.87 5.15
C THR A 52 -1.57 -17.69 5.37
N PRO A 53 -1.53 -17.02 6.54
CA PRO A 53 -2.36 -15.85 6.77
C PRO A 53 -2.03 -14.70 5.81
N LEU A 54 -3.02 -14.24 5.04
CA LEU A 54 -2.95 -12.99 4.29
C LEU A 54 -3.21 -11.81 5.23
N THR A 55 -2.15 -11.07 5.58
CA THR A 55 -2.25 -9.92 6.47
C THR A 55 -2.58 -8.63 5.71
N ASP A 56 -3.07 -7.62 6.44
CA ASP A 56 -3.18 -6.27 5.91
C ASP A 56 -1.79 -5.66 5.62
N VAL A 57 -1.79 -4.57 4.84
CA VAL A 57 -0.56 -3.92 4.38
C VAL A 57 0.27 -3.35 5.53
N SER A 58 -0.35 -2.78 6.58
CA SER A 58 0.40 -2.21 7.70
C SER A 58 1.13 -3.31 8.47
N THR A 59 0.41 -4.39 8.82
CA THR A 59 1.01 -5.54 9.50
C THR A 59 2.12 -6.18 8.66
N GLY A 60 1.89 -6.36 7.35
CA GLY A 60 2.87 -6.94 6.44
C GLY A 60 4.14 -6.11 6.32
N LEU A 61 4.01 -4.78 6.13
CA LEU A 61 5.14 -3.87 6.06
C LEU A 61 5.94 -3.87 7.38
N ARG A 62 5.27 -3.76 8.53
CA ARG A 62 5.97 -3.78 9.84
C ARG A 62 6.78 -5.05 10.01
N ARG A 63 6.23 -6.22 9.70
CA ARG A 63 6.96 -7.50 9.78
C ARG A 63 8.17 -7.56 8.86
N ALA A 64 8.04 -7.03 7.64
CA ALA A 64 9.13 -7.04 6.66
C ALA A 64 10.32 -6.16 7.10
N PHE A 65 10.05 -5.05 7.80
CA PHE A 65 11.07 -4.07 8.20
C PHE A 65 11.44 -4.10 9.69
N SER A 66 10.78 -4.92 10.51
CA SER A 66 11.12 -5.12 11.94
C SER A 66 12.31 -6.07 12.18
N GLN A 67 12.90 -6.64 11.13
CA GLN A 67 14.09 -7.50 11.20
C GLN A 67 15.38 -6.80 10.75
N SER A 68 15.37 -5.48 10.60
CA SER A 68 16.52 -4.65 10.23
C SER A 68 17.10 -3.90 11.41
#